data_AF-A0A0F9CHP5-F1
#
_entry.id   AF-A0A0F9CHP5-F1
#
_cell.length_a   1.000
_cell.length_b   1.000
_cell.length_c   1.000
_cell.angle_alpha   90.00
_cell.angle_beta   90.00
_cell.angle_gamma   90.00
#
_symmetry.space_group_name_H-M   'P 1'
#
loop_
_entity.id
_entity.type
_entity.pdbx_description
1 polymer ?
#
loop_
_entity_poly.entity_id
_entity_poly.type
_entity_poly.pdbx_seq_one_letter_code
_entity_poly.pdbx_strand_id
1 'polypeptide(L)'
;ANAIGDFFSDIWSFLDDDVPNFFERMLAYVVEKITLMKIAAQLEALKLAWSVAKTIMENFQLASKVLSAANGLPQDVKAALVDMRFFDGFNIIIQALLARYVMRFI
;
A
#
# COMPACT_ATOMS: atom_id res chain seq x y z
N ALA A 1 15.96 40.01 -46.59
CA ALA A 1 15.45 38.67 -46.99
C ALA A 1 15.58 37.61 -45.89
N ASN A 2 16.44 37.80 -44.86
CA ASN A 2 16.72 36.74 -43.88
C ASN A 2 15.69 36.63 -42.74
N ALA A 3 15.03 37.72 -42.34
CA ALA A 3 14.06 37.70 -41.24
C ALA A 3 12.79 36.87 -41.51
N ILE A 4 12.39 36.72 -42.76
CA ILE A 4 11.22 35.92 -43.15
C ILE A 4 11.58 34.44 -43.16
N GLY A 5 12.79 34.09 -43.63
CA GLY A 5 13.30 32.72 -43.60
C GLY A 5 13.49 32.21 -42.17
N ASP A 6 14.04 33.05 -41.28
CA ASP A 6 14.20 32.72 -39.87
C ASP A 6 12.84 32.56 -39.16
N PHE A 7 11.86 33.42 -39.47
CA PHE A 7 10.50 33.31 -38.92
C PHE A 7 9.80 32.00 -39.34
N PHE A 8 9.94 31.58 -40.59
CA PHE A 8 9.37 30.31 -41.05
C PHE A 8 10.14 29.11 -40.48
N SER A 9 11.46 29.22 -40.28
CA SER A 9 12.26 28.18 -39.64
C SER A 9 11.92 28.02 -38.16
N ASP A 10 11.70 29.13 -37.44
CA ASP A 10 11.32 29.12 -36.02
C ASP A 10 9.89 28.60 -35.80
N ILE A 11 8.95 28.92 -36.69
CA ILE A 11 7.61 28.30 -36.63
C ILE A 11 7.70 26.81 -36.93
N TRP A 12 8.58 26.40 -37.84
CA TRP A 12 8.70 24.99 -38.18
C TRP A 12 9.36 24.19 -37.03
N SER A 13 10.44 24.70 -36.43
CA SER A 13 11.06 24.08 -35.26
C SER A 13 10.15 24.08 -34.03
N PHE A 14 9.34 25.13 -33.84
CA PHE A 14 8.35 25.17 -32.76
C PHE A 14 7.29 24.05 -32.91
N LEU A 15 6.83 23.79 -34.13
CA LEU A 15 5.82 22.76 -34.40
C LEU A 15 6.40 21.34 -34.42
N ASP A 16 7.63 21.15 -34.94
CA ASP A 16 8.26 19.84 -35.04
C ASP A 16 8.94 19.39 -33.72
N ASP A 17 9.52 20.32 -32.96
CA ASP A 17 10.31 19.97 -31.77
C ASP A 17 9.64 20.40 -30.46
N ASP A 18 9.17 21.65 -30.33
CA ASP A 18 8.69 22.16 -29.04
C ASP A 18 7.32 21.60 -28.64
N VAL A 19 6.40 21.46 -29.61
CA VAL A 19 5.06 20.94 -29.37
C VAL A 19 5.10 19.46 -28.93
N PRO A 20 5.79 18.54 -29.63
CA PRO A 20 5.91 17.14 -29.18
C PRO A 20 6.60 17.00 -27.81
N ASN A 21 7.67 17.77 -27.57
CA ASN A 21 8.36 17.77 -26.29
C ASN A 21 7.47 18.29 -25.13
N PHE A 22 6.58 19.25 -25.39
CA PHE A 22 5.59 19.70 -24.41
C PHE A 22 4.58 18.59 -24.08
N PHE A 23 4.08 17.87 -25.09
CA PHE A 23 3.17 16.74 -24.88
C PHE A 23 3.83 15.59 -24.12
N GLU A 24 5.10 15.27 -24.39
CA GLU A 24 5.84 14.24 -23.66
C GLU A 24 5.99 14.60 -22.17
N ARG A 25 6.39 15.85 -21.86
CA ARG A 25 6.48 16.33 -20.47
C ARG A 25 5.12 16.38 -19.78
N MET A 26 4.08 16.77 -20.49
CA MET A 26 2.71 16.81 -19.97
C MET A 26 2.20 15.40 -19.65
N LEU A 27 2.42 14.43 -20.54
CA LEU A 27 2.06 13.03 -20.30
C LEU A 27 2.87 12.45 -19.12
N ALA A 28 4.17 12.74 -19.04
CA ALA A 28 5.00 12.34 -17.90
C ALA A 28 4.46 12.91 -16.58
N TYR A 29 4.09 14.19 -16.54
CA TYR A 29 3.48 14.82 -15.38
C TYR A 29 2.12 14.19 -15.00
N VAL A 30 1.27 13.90 -15.99
CA VAL A 30 -0.02 13.24 -15.76
C VAL A 30 0.19 11.83 -15.18
N VAL A 31 1.11 11.04 -15.74
CA VAL A 31 1.43 9.70 -15.24
C VAL A 31 2.00 9.77 -13.82
N GLU A 32 2.86 10.75 -13.52
CA GLU A 32 3.38 10.97 -12.17
C GLU A 32 2.25 11.26 -11.18
N LYS A 33 1.33 12.17 -11.51
CA LYS A 33 0.19 12.50 -10.64
C LYS A 33 -0.77 11.34 -10.45
N ILE A 34 -1.05 10.57 -11.50
CA ILE A 34 -1.88 9.35 -11.40
C ILE A 34 -1.19 8.33 -10.49
N THR A 35 0.13 8.16 -10.60
CA THR A 35 0.89 7.25 -9.76
C THR A 35 0.84 7.67 -8.29
N LEU A 36 1.03 8.96 -7.99
CA LEU A 36 0.91 9.48 -6.63
C LEU A 36 -0.51 9.28 -6.06
N MET A 37 -1.54 9.54 -6.85
CA MET A 37 -2.93 9.30 -6.44
C MET A 37 -3.19 7.81 -6.18
N LYS A 38 -2.65 6.92 -7.02
CA LYS A 38 -2.78 5.46 -6.83
C LYS A 38 -2.12 5.00 -5.54
N ILE A 39 -0.93 5.51 -5.22
CA ILE A 39 -0.24 5.21 -3.95
C ILE A 39 -1.04 5.73 -2.76
N ALA A 40 -1.59 6.95 -2.84
CA ALA A 40 -2.44 7.51 -1.79
C ALA A 40 -3.71 6.67 -1.58
N ALA A 41 -4.35 6.23 -2.67
CA ALA A 41 -5.52 5.35 -2.61
C ALA A 41 -5.19 3.99 -1.99
N GLN A 42 -4.04 3.39 -2.34
CA GLN A 42 -3.55 2.16 -1.73
C GLN A 42 -3.30 2.32 -0.23
N LEU A 43 -2.82 3.48 0.21
CA LEU A 43 -2.58 3.77 1.63
C LEU A 43 -3.90 3.87 2.42
N GLU A 44 -4.91 4.52 1.87
CA GLU A 44 -6.24 4.57 2.49
C GLU A 44 -6.92 3.19 2.48
N ALA A 45 -6.78 2.43 1.38
CA ALA A 45 -7.24 1.03 1.31
C ALA A 45 -6.59 0.15 2.38
N LEU A 46 -5.30 0.35 2.68
CA LEU A 46 -4.58 -0.36 3.73
C LEU A 46 -5.15 -0.07 5.13
N LYS A 47 -5.47 1.20 5.43
CA LYS A 47 -6.12 1.58 6.70
C LYS A 47 -7.51 0.97 6.82
N LEU A 48 -8.28 0.97 5.73
CA LEU A 48 -9.61 0.38 5.69
C LEU A 48 -9.54 -1.14 5.86
N ALA A 49 -8.60 -1.81 5.18
CA ALA A 49 -8.35 -3.23 5.30
C ALA A 49 -8.02 -3.63 6.75
N TRP A 50 -7.18 -2.84 7.42
CA TRP A 50 -6.85 -3.06 8.82
C TRP A 50 -8.06 -2.91 9.75
N SER A 51 -8.88 -1.87 9.54
CA SER A 51 -10.10 -1.66 10.34
C SER A 51 -11.06 -2.85 10.26
N VAL A 52 -11.32 -3.33 9.04
CA VAL A 52 -12.16 -4.51 8.80
C VAL A 52 -11.54 -5.78 9.40
N ALA A 53 -10.23 -5.97 9.24
CA ALA A 53 -9.52 -7.09 9.84
C ALA A 53 -9.65 -7.10 11.37
N LYS A 54 -9.57 -5.93 12.02
CA LYS A 54 -9.75 -5.80 13.46
C LYS A 54 -11.15 -6.24 13.90
N THR A 55 -12.20 -5.77 13.23
CA THR A 55 -13.58 -6.17 13.52
C THR A 55 -13.78 -7.69 13.34
N ILE A 56 -13.19 -8.28 12.31
CA ILE A 56 -13.25 -9.74 12.10
C ILE A 56 -12.57 -10.48 13.26
N MET A 57 -11.38 -10.05 13.69
CA MET A 57 -10.67 -10.69 14.81
C MET A 57 -11.46 -10.62 16.14
N GLU A 58 -12.12 -9.49 16.39
CA GLU A 58 -13.01 -9.31 17.55
C GLU A 58 -14.21 -10.27 17.48
N ASN A 59 -14.86 -10.37 16.32
CA ASN A 59 -15.99 -11.29 16.10
C ASN A 59 -15.62 -12.77 16.28
N PHE A 60 -14.42 -13.17 15.84
CA PHE A 60 -13.93 -14.55 16.01
C PHE A 60 -13.46 -14.88 17.43
N GLN A 61 -13.50 -13.91 18.36
CA GLN A 61 -13.03 -14.06 19.74
C GLN A 61 -11.64 -14.67 19.82
N LEU A 62 -10.74 -14.22 18.93
CA LEU A 62 -9.48 -14.90 18.67
C LEU A 62 -8.60 -14.97 19.93
N ALA A 63 -8.62 -13.91 20.76
CA ALA A 63 -7.97 -13.88 22.07
C ALA A 63 -8.49 -14.97 23.03
N SER A 64 -9.81 -15.23 23.05
CA SER A 64 -10.41 -16.26 23.91
C SER A 64 -9.97 -17.68 23.50
N LYS A 65 -9.90 -17.94 22.19
CA LYS A 65 -9.42 -19.22 21.65
C LYS A 65 -7.94 -19.46 21.96
N VAL A 66 -7.11 -18.43 21.86
CA VAL A 66 -5.67 -18.52 22.19
C VAL A 66 -5.47 -18.77 23.68
N LEU A 67 -6.23 -18.09 24.56
CA LEU A 67 -6.17 -18.32 26.00
C LEU A 67 -6.66 -19.73 26.38
N SER A 68 -7.69 -20.24 25.72
CA SER A 68 -8.17 -21.62 25.92
C SER A 68 -7.10 -22.64 25.52
N ALA A 69 -6.44 -22.47 24.38
CA ALA A 69 -5.33 -23.33 23.96
C ALA A 69 -4.12 -23.22 24.92
N ALA A 70 -3.83 -22.01 25.43
CA ALA A 70 -2.75 -21.77 26.38
C ALA A 70 -2.99 -22.42 27.75
N ASN A 71 -4.24 -22.68 28.13
CA ASN A 71 -4.59 -23.35 29.37
C ASN A 71 -4.50 -24.88 29.27
N GLY A 72 -4.45 -25.44 28.05
CA GLY A 72 -4.17 -26.86 27.84
C GLY A 72 -2.68 -27.23 27.92
N LEU A 73 -1.79 -26.24 28.07
CA LEU A 73 -0.35 -26.45 28.12
C LEU A 73 0.13 -26.70 29.56
N PRO A 74 1.10 -27.63 29.77
CA PRO A 74 1.79 -27.78 31.03
C PRO A 74 2.44 -26.47 31.49
N GLN A 75 2.49 -26.26 32.81
CA GLN A 75 2.86 -24.97 33.40
C GLN A 75 4.29 -24.52 33.04
N ASP A 76 5.24 -25.46 32.95
CA ASP A 76 6.64 -25.17 32.57
C ASP A 76 6.76 -24.72 31.11
N VAL A 77 5.97 -25.32 30.21
CA VAL A 77 5.93 -24.94 28.79
C VAL A 77 5.26 -23.59 28.62
N LYS A 78 4.22 -23.31 29.42
CA LYS A 78 3.55 -22.00 29.43
C LYS A 78 4.50 -20.89 29.89
N ALA A 79 5.29 -21.13 30.94
CA ALA A 79 6.30 -20.19 31.41
C ALA A 79 7.37 -19.90 30.34
N ALA A 80 7.91 -20.95 29.71
CA ALA A 80 8.88 -20.79 28.61
C ALA A 80 8.31 -19.99 27.41
N LEU A 81 7.05 -20.22 27.04
CA LEU A 81 6.40 -19.49 25.93
C LEU A 81 6.12 -18.02 26.27
N VAL A 82 5.88 -17.70 27.54
CA VAL A 82 5.73 -16.31 28.01
C VAL A 82 7.09 -15.60 27.97
N ASP A 83 8.16 -16.26 28.44
CA ASP A 83 9.52 -15.70 28.40
C ASP A 83 10.01 -15.44 26.97
N MET A 84 9.64 -16.32 26.04
CA MET A 84 9.94 -16.16 24.60
C MET A 84 9.04 -15.14 23.90
N ARG A 85 8.09 -14.51 24.60
CA ARG A 85 7.06 -13.61 24.04
C ARG A 85 6.31 -14.23 22.85
N PHE A 86 6.15 -15.55 22.88
CA PHE A 86 5.58 -16.31 21.79
C PHE A 86 4.15 -15.86 21.48
N PHE A 87 3.36 -15.60 22.52
CA PHE A 87 1.96 -15.15 22.38
C PHE A 87 1.85 -13.77 21.73
N ASP A 88 2.78 -12.85 22.02
CA ASP A 88 2.84 -11.53 21.37
C ASP A 88 3.15 -11.68 19.88
N GLY A 89 4.17 -12.49 19.55
CA GLY A 89 4.56 -12.76 18.17
C GLY A 89 3.46 -13.47 17.37
N PHE A 90 2.81 -14.46 17.98
CA PHE A 90 1.69 -15.18 17.39
C PHE A 90 0.51 -14.24 17.08
N ASN A 91 0.19 -13.32 18.00
CA ASN A 91 -0.85 -12.32 17.80
C ASN A 91 -0.52 -11.39 16.62
N ILE A 92 0.72 -10.92 16.50
CA ILE A 92 1.17 -10.08 15.36
C ILE A 92 1.07 -10.84 14.03
N ILE A 93 1.46 -12.11 13.99
CA ILE A 93 1.39 -12.93 12.78
C ILE A 93 -0.06 -13.09 12.31
N ILE A 94 -0.99 -13.38 13.22
CA ILE A 94 -2.41 -13.52 12.87
C ILE A 94 -2.97 -12.20 12.36
N GLN A 95 -2.68 -11.10 13.06
CA GLN A 95 -3.10 -9.75 12.64
C GLN A 95 -2.60 -9.43 11.23
N ALA A 96 -1.33 -9.74 10.93
CA ALA A 96 -0.73 -9.52 9.62
C ALA A 96 -1.34 -10.42 8.53
N LEU A 97 -1.61 -11.70 8.82
CA LEU A 97 -2.24 -12.62 7.87
C LEU A 97 -3.67 -12.19 7.52
N LEU A 98 -4.42 -11.74 8.52
CA LEU A 98 -5.80 -11.33 8.34
C LEU A 98 -5.89 -9.99 7.62
N ALA A 99 -5.01 -9.03 7.96
CA ALA A 99 -4.86 -7.78 7.21
C ALA A 99 -4.47 -8.04 5.73
N ARG A 100 -3.54 -8.97 5.47
CA ARG A 100 -3.16 -9.37 4.11
C ARG A 100 -4.31 -10.01 3.35
N TYR A 101 -5.13 -10.82 4.02
CA TYR A 101 -6.30 -11.43 3.41
C TYR A 101 -7.33 -10.38 3.00
N VAL A 102 -7.64 -9.44 3.89
CA VAL A 102 -8.61 -8.35 3.62
C VAL A 102 -8.08 -7.42 2.52
N MET A 103 -6.79 -7.12 2.49
CA MET A 103 -6.17 -6.31 1.43
C MET A 103 -6.22 -6.97 0.06
N ARG A 104 -6.31 -8.31 -0.05
CA ARG A 104 -6.53 -8.98 -1.35
C ARG A 104 -7.98 -8.88 -1.82
N PHE A 105 -8.89 -8.50 -0.94
CA PHE A 105 -10.32 -8.38 -1.22
C PHE A 105 -10.72 -6.97 -1.66
N ILE A 106 -9.88 -5.97 -1.32
CA ILE A 106 -10.02 -4.55 -1.67
C ILE A 106 -9.10 -4.25 -2.86
#